data_AF-A0A6G0Y8M6-F1
#
_entry.id   AF-A0A6G0Y8M6-F1
#
_cell.length_a   1.000
_cell.length_b   1.000
_cell.length_c   1.000
_cell.angle_alpha   90.00
_cell.angle_beta   90.00
_cell.angle_gamma   90.00
#
_symmetry.space_group_name_H-M   'P 1'
#
loop_
_entity.id
_entity.type
_entity.pdbx_description
1 polymer ?
#
loop_
_entity_poly.entity_id
_entity_poly.type
_entity_poly.pdbx_seq_one_letter_code
_entity_poly.pdbx_strand_id
1 'polypeptide(L)'
;MQELSLISLADRRVNANIEFLNKLVDGRIDAPSLLSLVNFKVPSRTTRYHIPFVVPAHTTNYGRNNPLDRMMRLANESTVHQN
;
A
#
# COMPACT_ATOMS: atom_id res chain seq x y z
N MET A 1 1.98 22.86 -28.90
CA MET A 1 2.80 22.01 -28.00
C MET A 1 1.93 20.83 -27.64
N GLN A 2 2.31 19.62 -28.02
CA GLN A 2 1.48 18.43 -27.83
C GLN A 2 1.75 17.87 -26.43
N GLU A 3 0.74 17.87 -25.58
CA GLU A 3 0.83 17.36 -24.21
C GLU A 3 0.66 15.83 -24.22
N LEU A 4 1.58 15.09 -23.58
CA LEU A 4 1.58 13.62 -23.59
C LEU A 4 0.53 13.00 -22.64
N SER A 5 -0.29 13.80 -21.96
CA SER A 5 -1.32 13.35 -21.00
C SER A 5 -0.82 12.30 -19.98
N LEU A 6 0.44 12.44 -19.55
CA LEU A 6 1.05 11.52 -18.60
C LEU A 6 0.63 11.88 -17.18
N ILE A 7 0.25 10.87 -16.39
CA ILE A 7 0.10 11.03 -14.95
C ILE A 7 1.43 11.45 -14.31
N SER A 8 1.36 12.18 -13.19
CA SER A 8 2.55 12.75 -12.56
C SER A 8 3.52 11.65 -12.11
N LEU A 9 4.80 12.00 -11.99
CA LEU A 9 5.81 11.08 -11.44
C LEU A 9 5.44 10.63 -10.01
N ALA A 10 4.79 11.50 -9.23
CA ALA A 10 4.34 11.17 -7.89
C ALA A 10 3.25 10.07 -7.93
N ASP A 11 2.25 10.22 -8.80
CA ASP A 11 1.16 9.24 -8.94
C ASP A 11 1.69 7.90 -9.44
N ARG A 12 2.60 7.93 -10.42
CA ARG A 12 3.27 6.71 -10.91
C ARG A 12 4.00 5.97 -9.80
N ARG A 13 4.68 6.69 -8.91
CA ARG A 13 5.38 6.10 -7.76
C ARG A 13 4.40 5.50 -6.76
N VAL A 14 3.27 6.15 -6.50
CA VAL A 14 2.21 5.59 -5.64
C VAL A 14 1.65 4.30 -6.25
N ASN A 15 1.32 4.32 -7.54
CA ASN A 15 0.78 3.15 -8.24
C ASN A 15 1.78 1.98 -8.21
N ALA A 16 3.06 2.22 -8.43
CA ALA A 16 4.09 1.18 -8.36
C ALA A 16 4.22 0.56 -6.96
N ASN A 17 4.06 1.36 -5.90
CA ASN A 17 4.08 0.86 -4.52
C ASN A 17 2.88 -0.06 -4.24
N ILE A 18 1.68 0.36 -4.65
CA ILE A 18 0.46 -0.43 -4.49
C ILE A 18 0.51 -1.71 -5.34
N GLU A 19 0.98 -1.61 -6.59
CA GLU A 19 1.12 -2.75 -7.49
C GLU A 19 2.10 -3.79 -6.97
N PHE A 20 3.25 -3.36 -6.43
CA PHE A 20 4.21 -4.26 -5.80
C PHE A 20 3.57 -5.01 -4.62
N LEU A 21 2.89 -4.29 -3.72
CA LEU A 21 2.23 -4.90 -2.57
C LEU A 21 1.15 -5.89 -3.00
N ASN A 22 0.33 -5.54 -4.01
CA ASN A 22 -0.69 -6.44 -4.54
C ASN A 22 -0.07 -7.72 -5.10
N LYS A 23 0.99 -7.60 -5.92
CA LYS A 23 1.72 -8.75 -6.48
C LYS A 23 2.34 -9.65 -5.39
N LEU A 24 2.75 -9.06 -4.27
CA LEU A 24 3.25 -9.82 -3.13
C LEU A 24 2.12 -10.60 -2.42
N VAL A 25 0.95 -9.97 -2.25
CA VAL A 25 -0.21 -10.58 -1.56
C VAL A 25 -0.88 -11.65 -2.43
N ASP A 26 -0.95 -11.45 -3.75
CA ASP A 26 -1.59 -12.38 -4.68
C ASP A 26 -0.68 -13.53 -5.16
N GLY A 27 0.57 -13.55 -4.69
CA GLY A 27 1.55 -14.61 -4.98
C GLY A 27 2.27 -14.48 -6.32
N ARG A 28 2.06 -13.41 -7.09
CA ARG A 28 2.84 -13.14 -8.32
C ARG A 28 4.31 -12.82 -8.01
N ILE A 29 4.59 -12.33 -6.81
CA ILE A 29 5.93 -12.28 -6.22
C ILE A 29 5.99 -13.37 -5.16
N ASP A 30 6.68 -14.47 -5.48
CA ASP A 30 6.90 -15.57 -4.55
C ASP A 30 8.03 -15.23 -3.56
N ALA A 31 7.67 -14.48 -2.51
CA ALA A 31 8.58 -14.12 -1.43
C ALA A 31 7.89 -14.28 -0.06
N PRO A 32 7.72 -15.52 0.44
CA PRO A 32 6.98 -15.79 1.68
C PRO A 32 7.58 -15.08 2.91
N SER A 33 8.91 -14.96 2.98
CA SER A 33 9.60 -14.24 4.05
C SER A 33 9.23 -12.75 4.06
N LEU A 34 9.14 -12.13 2.87
CA LEU A 34 8.71 -10.74 2.75
C LEU A 34 7.21 -10.57 3.04
N LEU A 35 6.38 -11.49 2.54
CA LEU A 35 4.94 -11.51 2.80
C LEU A 35 4.64 -11.65 4.29
N SER A 36 5.47 -12.42 5.03
CA SER A 36 5.31 -12.59 6.49
C SER A 36 5.46 -11.29 7.29
N LEU A 37 6.07 -10.25 6.70
CA LEU A 37 6.20 -8.93 7.31
C LEU A 37 5.00 -8.01 7.04
N VAL A 38 4.06 -8.42 6.19
CA VAL A 38 2.84 -7.66 5.88
C VAL A 38 1.82 -7.84 7.01
N ASN A 39 1.44 -6.73 7.62
CA ASN A 39 0.49 -6.73 8.74
C ASN A 39 -0.95 -6.64 8.24
N PHE A 40 -1.60 -7.78 8.00
CA PHE A 40 -3.01 -7.81 7.60
C PHE A 40 -3.94 -7.38 8.74
N LYS A 41 -4.90 -6.50 8.42
CA LYS A 41 -5.99 -6.17 9.33
C LYS A 41 -7.14 -7.13 9.09
N VAL A 42 -7.36 -8.04 10.04
CA VAL A 42 -8.50 -8.97 10.04
C VAL A 42 -9.56 -8.44 11.00
N PRO A 43 -10.62 -7.78 10.51
CA PRO A 43 -11.65 -7.24 11.39
C PRO A 43 -12.50 -8.36 11.98
N SER A 44 -12.84 -8.25 13.28
CA SER A 44 -13.77 -9.19 13.93
C SER A 44 -15.22 -8.98 13.51
N ARG A 45 -15.53 -7.83 12.89
CA ARG A 45 -16.86 -7.47 12.41
C ARG A 45 -16.73 -6.72 11.09
N THR A 46 -17.64 -6.99 10.16
CA THR A 46 -17.67 -6.27 8.88
C THR A 46 -18.09 -4.82 9.11
N THR A 47 -17.19 -3.88 8.83
CA THR A 47 -17.46 -2.44 8.86
C THR A 47 -17.46 -1.88 7.44
N ARG A 48 -18.16 -0.76 7.21
CA ARG A 48 -18.11 -0.04 5.91
C ARG A 48 -16.71 0.50 5.58
N TYR A 49 -15.85 0.64 6.59
CA TYR A 49 -14.47 1.07 6.40
C TYR A 49 -13.56 -0.15 6.21
N HIS A 50 -13.00 -0.29 5.01
CA HIS A 50 -12.15 -1.42 4.65
C HIS A 50 -10.69 -0.99 4.63
N ILE A 51 -10.03 -1.06 5.78
CA ILE A 51 -8.57 -0.93 5.86
C ILE A 51 -7.97 -2.34 5.76
N PRO A 52 -7.27 -2.71 4.68
CA PRO A 52 -6.68 -4.05 4.55
C PRO A 52 -5.44 -4.27 5.44
N PHE A 53 -4.71 -3.22 5.82
CA PHE A 53 -3.42 -3.36 6.53
C PHE A 53 -3.33 -2.56 7.83
N VAL A 54 -2.57 -3.09 8.80
CA VAL A 54 -2.18 -2.37 10.03
C VAL A 54 -0.81 -1.72 9.78
N VAL A 55 -0.74 -0.39 9.92
CA VAL A 55 0.52 0.35 9.78
C VAL A 55 1.05 0.67 11.18
N PRO A 56 2.26 0.21 11.56
CA PRO A 56 2.87 0.58 12.83
C PRO A 56 3.04 2.10 12.98
N ALA A 57 2.88 2.59 14.20
CA ALA A 57 3.19 3.98 14.53
C ALA A 57 4.71 4.17 14.61
N HIS A 58 5.20 5.25 14.00
CA HIS A 58 6.62 5.58 13.95
C HIS A 58 6.88 6.98 14.47
N THR A 59 7.95 7.15 15.25
CA THR A 59 8.38 8.45 15.79
C THR A 59 9.32 9.20 14.86
N THR A 60 9.90 8.53 13.86
CA THR A 60 10.83 9.11 12.89
C THR A 60 10.28 9.05 11.47
N ASN A 61 10.68 10.04 10.65
CA ASN A 61 10.40 10.01 9.21
C ASN A 61 11.02 8.79 8.53
N TYR A 62 12.15 8.30 9.03
CA TYR A 62 12.78 7.09 8.51
C TYR A 62 11.88 5.86 8.71
N GLY A 63 11.42 5.63 9.95
CA GLY A 63 10.50 4.53 10.26
C GLY A 63 9.19 4.65 9.49
N ARG A 64 8.59 5.84 9.46
CA ARG A 64 7.36 6.10 8.71
C ARG A 64 7.48 5.79 7.21
N ASN A 65 8.68 5.94 6.65
CA ASN A 65 9.00 5.68 5.24
C ASN A 65 9.68 4.33 5.01
N ASN A 66 9.66 3.41 5.99
CA ASN A 66 9.97 2.02 5.74
C ASN A 66 9.14 1.52 4.54
N PRO A 67 9.75 0.79 3.58
CA PRO A 67 9.08 0.41 2.35
C PRO A 67 7.72 -0.27 2.56
N LEU A 68 7.64 -1.28 3.44
CA LEU A 68 6.39 -2.03 3.65
C LEU A 68 5.33 -1.17 4.33
N ASP A 69 5.70 -0.44 5.37
CA ASP A 69 4.76 0.44 6.10
C ASP A 69 4.23 1.56 5.22
N ARG A 70 5.08 2.09 4.34
CA ARG A 70 4.68 3.06 3.32
C ARG A 70 3.71 2.45 2.31
N MET A 71 3.99 1.27 1.78
CA MET A 71 3.12 0.59 0.81
C MET A 71 1.76 0.26 1.43
N MET A 72 1.73 -0.30 2.65
CA MET A 72 0.50 -0.59 3.39
C MET A 72 -0.33 0.67 3.63
N ARG A 73 0.32 1.79 4.02
CA ARG A 73 -0.36 3.07 4.20
C ARG A 73 -0.97 3.60 2.91
N LEU A 74 -0.21 3.60 1.81
CA LEU A 74 -0.71 4.05 0.51
C LEU A 74 -1.90 3.21 0.04
N ALA A 75 -1.86 1.90 0.25
CA ALA A 75 -2.97 1.01 -0.09
C ALA A 75 -4.23 1.27 0.77
N ASN A 76 -4.04 1.53 2.07
CA ASN A 76 -5.15 1.92 2.95
C ASN A 76 -5.78 3.27 2.52
N GLU A 77 -4.97 4.22 2.05
CA GLU A 77 -5.43 5.52 1.56
C GLU A 77 -6.14 5.39 0.20
N SER A 78 -5.67 4.52 -0.72
CA SER A 78 -6.31 4.35 -2.03
C SER A 78 -7.72 3.77 -1.95
N THR A 79 -8.00 2.92 -0.95
CA THR A 79 -9.34 2.37 -0.72
C THR A 79 -10.36 3.41 -0.23
N VAL A 80 -9.90 4.56 0.30
CA VAL A 80 -10.79 5.64 0.74
C VAL A 80 -11.40 6.39 -0.44
N HIS A 81 -10.74 6.38 -1.60
CA HIS A 81 -11.15 7.14 -2.79
C HIS A 81 -11.99 6.34 -3.79
N GLN A 82 -12.39 5.10 -3.47
CA GLN A 82 -13.24 4.26 -4.34
C GLN A 82 -14.70 4.14 -3.87
N ASN A 83 -15.14 4.96 -2.91
CA ASN A 83 -16.54 5.02 -2.44
C ASN A 83 -17.16 6.39 -2.72
#